data_AF-A0A259TY13-F1
#
_entry.id   AF-A0A259TY13-F1
#
_cell.length_a   1.000
_cell.length_b   1.000
_cell.length_c   1.000
_cell.angle_alpha   90.00
_cell.angle_beta   90.00
_cell.angle_gamma   90.00
#
_symmetry.space_group_name_H-M   'P 1'
#
loop_
_entity.id
_entity.type
_entity.pdbx_description
1 polymer ?
#
loop_
_entity_poly.entity_id
_entity_poly.type
_entity_poly.pdbx_seq_one_letter_code
_entity_poly.pdbx_strand_id
1 'polypeptide(L)'
;MTPRQRLNVFRRTVERHPRLWGLLFAGLLFVSYLVAIRPAREVFAQHVAYPVFAAIDTPRSRAFDVVQPERRAEAVFVLPRGEELDPNIEGIVWAAPAGIIFLLPAMFLIVAFPTRPYWLYLLAYHAVLGLGTVALFALAIGWFASFFDVHEFARTYVSEGVSLTVPLLLFLAGKAQEIRAEDGQAVGSGQ
;
A
#
# COMPACT_ATOMS: atom_id res chain seq x y z
N MET A 1 1.17 38.09 8.95
CA MET A 1 0.56 37.13 7.99
C MET A 1 0.04 35.92 8.76
N THR A 2 -1.27 35.66 8.72
CA THR A 2 -1.91 34.58 9.51
C THR A 2 -1.68 33.20 8.88
N PRO A 3 -1.77 32.08 9.64
CA PRO A 3 -1.64 30.73 9.09
C PRO A 3 -2.58 30.45 7.92
N ARG A 4 -3.83 30.94 7.98
CA ARG A 4 -4.80 30.84 6.87
C ARG A 4 -4.34 31.57 5.61
N GLN A 5 -3.73 32.75 5.75
CA GLN A 5 -3.19 33.49 4.61
C GLN A 5 -2.04 32.73 3.94
N ARG A 6 -1.15 32.08 4.70
CA ARG A 6 -0.04 31.28 4.14
C ARG A 6 -0.56 30.07 3.35
N LEU A 7 -1.58 29.39 3.87
CA LEU A 7 -2.20 28.23 3.23
C LEU A 7 -2.87 28.62 1.90
N ASN A 8 -3.54 29.77 1.87
CA ASN A 8 -4.16 30.29 0.65
C ASN A 8 -3.14 30.70 -0.42
N VAL A 9 -2.01 31.27 -0.02
CA VAL A 9 -0.92 31.62 -0.96
C VAL A 9 -0.30 30.35 -1.54
N PHE A 10 0.02 29.38 -0.69
CA PHE A 10 0.57 28.10 -1.14
C PHE A 10 -0.36 27.39 -2.12
N ARG A 11 -1.66 27.31 -1.79
CA ARG A 11 -2.68 26.70 -2.65
C ARG A 11 -2.71 27.35 -4.05
N ARG A 12 -2.71 28.69 -4.11
CA ARG A 12 -2.67 29.42 -5.40
C ARG A 12 -1.39 29.12 -6.19
N THR A 13 -0.25 28.99 -5.54
CA THR A 13 1.01 28.65 -6.22
C THR A 13 0.98 27.25 -6.80
N VAL A 14 0.42 26.28 -6.08
CA VAL A 14 0.25 24.90 -6.57
C VAL A 14 -0.73 24.86 -7.74
N GLU A 15 -1.85 25.59 -7.63
CA GLU A 15 -2.87 25.67 -8.69
C GLU A 15 -2.35 26.32 -9.98
N ARG A 16 -1.36 27.21 -9.91
CA ARG A 16 -0.70 27.78 -11.11
C ARG A 16 0.14 26.77 -11.89
N HIS A 17 0.78 25.82 -11.20
CA HIS A 17 1.69 24.86 -11.82
C HIS A 17 1.50 23.43 -11.26
N PRO A 18 0.31 22.84 -11.39
CA PRO A 18 -0.04 21.59 -10.70
C PRO A 18 0.85 20.42 -11.10
N ARG A 19 1.33 20.39 -12.35
CA ARG A 19 2.23 19.34 -12.87
C ARG A 19 3.60 19.36 -12.20
N LEU A 20 4.21 20.53 -12.05
CA LEU A 20 5.54 20.65 -11.45
C LEU A 20 5.51 20.25 -9.97
N TRP A 21 4.50 20.71 -9.23
CA TRP A 21 4.31 20.34 -7.83
C TRP A 21 3.95 18.87 -7.65
N GLY A 22 3.10 18.31 -8.51
CA GLY A 22 2.78 16.88 -8.51
C GLY A 22 4.02 16.02 -8.71
N LEU A 23 4.88 16.36 -9.69
CA LEU A 23 6.14 15.66 -9.93
C LEU A 23 7.12 15.80 -8.75
N LEU A 24 7.25 17.01 -8.18
CA LEU A 24 8.07 17.24 -7.00
C LEU A 24 7.61 16.36 -5.83
N PHE A 25 6.32 16.35 -5.51
CA PHE A 25 5.78 15.55 -4.41
C PHE A 25 5.86 14.05 -4.68
N ALA A 26 5.67 13.60 -5.92
CA ALA A 26 5.87 12.20 -6.29
C ALA A 26 7.34 11.78 -6.13
N GLY A 27 8.28 12.67 -6.51
CA GLY A 27 9.72 12.47 -6.27
C GLY A 27 10.06 12.42 -4.79
N LEU A 28 9.49 13.31 -3.97
CA LEU A 28 9.63 13.25 -2.51
C LEU A 28 9.09 11.93 -1.95
N LEU A 29 7.89 11.49 -2.38
CA LEU A 29 7.33 10.22 -1.95
C LEU A 29 8.25 9.05 -2.31
N PHE A 30 8.82 9.05 -3.52
CA PHE A 30 9.76 8.01 -3.95
C PHE A 30 11.00 7.96 -3.03
N VAL A 31 11.59 9.10 -2.71
CA VAL A 31 12.73 9.18 -1.77
C VAL A 31 12.31 8.72 -0.36
N SER A 32 11.17 9.21 0.15
CA SER A 32 10.61 8.77 1.43
C SER A 32 10.31 7.28 1.45
N TYR A 33 9.90 6.71 0.32
CA TYR A 33 9.67 5.29 0.20
C TYR A 33 10.97 4.50 0.40
N LEU A 34 12.06 4.91 -0.25
CA LEU A 34 13.35 4.23 -0.13
C LEU A 34 13.97 4.39 1.27
N VAL A 35 13.83 5.56 1.89
CA VAL A 35 14.52 5.90 3.15
C VAL A 35 13.70 5.53 4.39
N ALA A 36 12.37 5.55 4.32
CA ALA A 36 11.51 5.34 5.48
C ALA A 36 10.54 4.18 5.30
N ILE A 37 9.74 4.15 4.22
CA ILE A 37 8.67 3.15 4.09
C ILE A 37 9.24 1.75 3.89
N ARG A 38 10.23 1.59 3.01
CA ARG A 38 10.88 0.30 2.75
C ARG A 38 11.57 -0.25 4.02
N PRO A 39 12.43 0.50 4.74
CA PRO A 39 12.96 0.03 6.01
C PRO A 39 11.88 -0.26 7.06
N ALA A 40 10.80 0.54 7.11
CA ALA A 40 9.70 0.26 8.03
C ALA A 40 8.99 -1.07 7.74
N ARG A 41 8.92 -1.49 6.47
CA ARG A 41 8.38 -2.81 6.09
C ARG A 41 9.27 -3.95 6.61
N GLU A 42 10.58 -3.78 6.54
CA GLU A 42 11.56 -4.75 7.07
C GLU A 42 11.45 -4.83 8.59
N VAL A 43 11.43 -3.68 9.28
CA VAL A 43 11.23 -3.61 10.74
C VAL A 43 9.92 -4.26 11.15
N PHE A 44 8.84 -4.00 10.42
CA PHE A 44 7.52 -4.59 10.69
C PHE A 44 7.54 -6.12 10.49
N ALA A 45 8.14 -6.62 9.42
CA ALA A 45 8.29 -8.06 9.21
C ALA A 45 9.10 -8.71 10.34
N GLN A 46 10.23 -8.11 10.72
CA GLN A 46 11.15 -8.65 11.72
C GLN A 46 10.61 -8.58 13.15
N HIS A 47 9.92 -7.50 13.53
CA HIS A 47 9.52 -7.24 14.92
C HIS A 47 8.05 -7.52 15.20
N VAL A 48 7.23 -7.70 14.16
CA VAL A 48 5.79 -7.98 14.31
C VAL A 48 5.43 -9.32 13.68
N ALA A 49 5.60 -9.48 12.37
CA ALA A 49 5.11 -10.66 11.67
C ALA A 49 5.88 -11.93 12.07
N TYR A 50 7.22 -11.90 11.99
CA TYR A 50 8.06 -13.05 12.31
C TYR A 50 7.86 -13.54 13.76
N PRO A 51 7.90 -12.67 14.81
CA PRO A 51 7.65 -13.12 16.17
C PRO A 51 6.25 -13.70 16.37
N VAL A 52 5.22 -13.10 15.74
CA VAL A 52 3.85 -13.62 15.80
C VAL A 52 3.78 -15.01 15.21
N PHE A 53 4.39 -15.26 14.05
CA PHE A 53 4.37 -16.57 13.39
C PHE A 53 5.21 -17.61 14.13
N ALA A 54 6.40 -17.24 14.60
CA ALA A 54 7.29 -18.12 15.34
C ALA A 54 6.76 -18.51 16.74
N ALA A 55 5.92 -17.68 17.35
CA ALA A 55 5.29 -17.96 18.64
C ALA A 55 4.12 -18.96 18.57
N ILE A 56 3.71 -19.39 17.38
CA ILE A 56 2.59 -20.32 17.20
C ILE A 56 3.05 -21.75 17.55
N ASP A 57 2.68 -22.25 18.72
CA ASP A 57 2.86 -23.65 19.11
C ASP A 57 1.52 -24.39 19.07
N THR A 58 1.23 -24.99 17.91
CA THR A 58 0.06 -25.83 17.67
C THR A 58 0.55 -27.16 17.06
N PRO A 59 -0.24 -28.24 17.15
CA PRO A 59 0.13 -29.49 16.49
C PRO A 59 0.42 -29.33 14.99
N ARG A 60 -0.30 -28.42 14.31
CA ARG A 60 -0.12 -28.11 12.89
C ARG A 60 1.15 -27.32 12.62
N SER A 61 1.44 -26.27 13.40
CA SER A 61 2.61 -25.42 13.16
C SER A 61 3.93 -26.17 13.25
N ARG A 62 3.97 -27.31 13.97
CA ARG A 62 5.14 -28.20 14.04
C ARG A 62 5.52 -28.87 12.72
N ALA A 63 4.64 -28.82 11.71
CA ALA A 63 4.92 -29.30 10.36
C ALA A 63 5.68 -28.28 9.50
N PHE A 64 5.92 -27.07 10.03
CA PHE A 64 6.53 -25.98 9.28
C PHE A 64 7.71 -25.36 10.03
N ASP A 65 8.65 -24.83 9.25
CA ASP A 65 9.69 -23.93 9.71
C ASP A 65 9.36 -22.50 9.25
N VAL A 66 9.49 -21.53 10.17
CA VAL A 66 9.26 -20.11 9.89
C VAL A 66 10.62 -19.43 9.73
N VAL A 67 10.89 -18.87 8.55
CA VAL A 67 12.20 -18.34 8.18
C VAL A 67 12.08 -16.92 7.67
N GLN A 68 12.98 -16.04 8.10
CA GLN A 68 13.13 -14.69 7.55
C GLN A 68 14.51 -14.55 6.91
N PRO A 69 14.63 -14.64 5.58
CA PRO A 69 15.92 -14.55 4.91
C PRO A 69 16.42 -13.11 4.85
N GLU A 70 17.72 -12.91 5.06
CA GLU A 70 18.35 -11.57 5.05
C GLU A 70 18.14 -10.81 3.73
N ARG A 71 18.13 -11.52 2.59
CA ARG A 71 17.96 -10.91 1.26
C ARG A 71 16.51 -10.46 0.95
N ARG A 72 15.53 -10.88 1.75
CA ARG A 72 14.13 -10.47 1.65
C ARG A 72 13.58 -10.19 3.05
N ALA A 73 14.23 -9.27 3.75
CA ALA A 73 13.92 -8.93 5.14
C ALA A 73 12.48 -8.41 5.33
N GLU A 74 11.82 -7.94 4.28
CA GLU A 74 10.41 -7.54 4.29
C GLU A 74 9.41 -8.71 4.22
N ALA A 75 9.89 -9.95 4.10
CA ALA A 75 9.06 -11.15 3.93
C ALA A 75 9.39 -12.22 4.97
N VAL A 76 8.38 -13.04 5.28
CA VAL A 76 8.50 -14.21 6.15
C VAL A 76 8.00 -15.43 5.38
N PHE A 77 8.81 -16.48 5.37
CA PHE A 77 8.56 -17.73 4.65
C PHE A 77 8.12 -18.80 5.62
N VAL A 78 7.17 -19.62 5.18
CA VAL A 78 6.71 -20.82 5.87
C VAL A 78 7.04 -21.99 4.96
N LEU A 79 7.98 -22.81 5.41
CA LEU A 79 8.49 -23.97 4.67
C LEU A 79 8.00 -25.25 5.36
N PRO A 80 7.72 -26.33 4.62
CA PRO A 80 7.62 -27.65 5.23
C PRO A 80 8.85 -27.95 6.07
N ARG A 81 8.66 -28.63 7.20
CA ARG A 81 9.74 -28.86 8.16
C ARG A 81 10.90 -29.64 7.55
N GLY A 82 12.11 -29.11 7.72
CA GLY A 82 13.34 -29.69 7.19
C GLY A 82 13.61 -29.39 5.71
N GLU A 83 12.76 -28.59 5.06
CA GLU A 83 13.07 -28.05 3.74
C GLU A 83 13.93 -26.79 3.85
N GLU A 84 14.90 -26.66 2.94
CA GLU A 84 15.69 -25.43 2.80
C GLU A 84 14.97 -24.45 1.86
N LEU A 85 15.21 -23.16 2.09
CA LEU A 85 14.69 -22.10 1.22
C LEU A 85 15.36 -22.18 -0.15
N ASP A 86 14.70 -22.80 -1.13
CA ASP A 86 15.12 -22.72 -2.53
C ASP A 86 14.79 -21.31 -3.06
N PRO A 87 15.80 -20.54 -3.53
CA PRO A 87 15.58 -19.21 -4.10
C PRO A 87 14.67 -19.21 -5.35
N ASN A 88 14.43 -20.36 -5.98
CA ASN A 88 13.58 -20.54 -7.16
C ASN A 88 12.19 -21.10 -6.84
N ILE A 89 11.93 -21.57 -5.60
CA ILE A 89 10.62 -22.09 -5.22
C ILE A 89 9.77 -20.95 -4.65
N GLU A 90 8.57 -20.80 -5.20
CA GLU A 90 7.50 -19.97 -4.63
C GLU A 90 6.93 -20.67 -3.39
N GLY A 91 7.68 -20.64 -2.29
CA GLY A 91 7.19 -21.11 -1.00
C GLY A 91 6.01 -20.27 -0.49
N ILE A 92 5.34 -20.75 0.56
CA ILE A 92 4.28 -20.00 1.21
C ILE A 92 4.90 -18.77 1.87
N VAL A 93 4.67 -17.60 1.28
CA VAL A 93 5.33 -16.35 1.66
C VAL A 93 4.32 -15.31 2.10
N TRP A 94 4.56 -14.75 3.29
CA TRP A 94 3.95 -13.51 3.70
C TRP A 94 4.93 -12.36 3.43
N ALA A 95 4.47 -11.29 2.81
CA ALA A 95 5.28 -10.10 2.56
C ALA A 95 4.62 -8.87 3.20
N ALA A 96 5.44 -8.04 3.83
CA ALA A 96 4.97 -6.79 4.42
C ALA A 96 4.30 -5.91 3.34
N PRO A 97 3.15 -5.30 3.67
CA PRO A 97 2.35 -4.52 2.71
C PRO A 97 3.10 -3.24 2.28
N ALA A 98 2.45 -2.44 1.45
CA ALA A 98 2.95 -1.15 0.98
C ALA A 98 4.26 -1.25 0.15
N GLY A 99 4.38 -2.28 -0.69
CA GLY A 99 5.47 -2.41 -1.67
C GLY A 99 5.26 -1.57 -2.94
N ILE A 100 5.74 -2.07 -4.08
CA ILE A 100 5.60 -1.36 -5.37
C ILE A 100 4.13 -1.10 -5.76
N ILE A 101 3.23 -2.01 -5.39
CA ILE A 101 1.78 -1.92 -5.61
C ILE A 101 1.15 -0.76 -4.83
N PHE A 102 1.78 -0.26 -3.77
CA PHE A 102 1.39 0.98 -3.10
C PHE A 102 2.07 2.20 -3.74
N LEU A 103 3.36 2.10 -4.03
CA LEU A 103 4.17 3.23 -4.48
C LEU A 103 3.66 3.82 -5.79
N LEU A 104 3.43 2.98 -6.81
CA LEU A 104 3.02 3.47 -8.13
C LEU A 104 1.64 4.16 -8.08
N PRO A 105 0.61 3.58 -7.44
CA PRO A 105 -0.68 4.26 -7.35
C PRO A 105 -0.65 5.47 -6.43
N ALA A 106 0.15 5.48 -5.37
CA ALA A 106 0.35 6.65 -4.52
C ALA A 106 1.00 7.81 -5.30
N MET A 107 2.03 7.53 -6.12
CA MET A 107 2.64 8.52 -7.01
C MET A 107 1.63 9.04 -8.03
N PHE A 108 0.82 8.15 -8.62
CA PHE A 108 -0.26 8.54 -9.52
C PHE A 108 -1.26 9.48 -8.83
N LEU A 109 -1.72 9.14 -7.64
CA LEU A 109 -2.64 9.98 -6.85
C LEU A 109 -2.06 11.36 -6.57
N ILE A 110 -0.76 11.46 -6.27
CA ILE A 110 -0.09 12.74 -6.04
C ILE A 110 -0.02 13.57 -7.32
N VAL A 111 0.30 12.96 -8.46
CA VAL A 111 0.38 13.68 -9.74
C VAL A 111 -1.00 14.11 -10.22
N ALA A 112 -2.02 13.25 -10.09
CA ALA A 112 -3.39 13.54 -10.49
C ALA A 112 -4.07 14.54 -9.55
N PHE A 113 -3.75 14.51 -8.25
CA PHE A 113 -4.41 15.31 -7.22
C PHE A 113 -3.40 15.94 -6.24
N PRO A 114 -2.50 16.85 -6.69
CA PRO A 114 -1.38 17.34 -5.90
C PRO A 114 -1.77 18.13 -4.64
N THR A 115 -3.01 18.62 -4.56
CA THR A 115 -3.54 19.35 -3.41
C THR A 115 -4.32 18.46 -2.42
N ARG A 116 -4.58 17.19 -2.76
CA ARG A 116 -5.35 16.27 -1.93
C ARG A 116 -4.46 15.11 -1.47
N PRO A 117 -4.37 14.82 -0.16
CA PRO A 117 -3.46 13.81 0.35
C PRO A 117 -4.03 12.38 0.21
N TYR A 118 -4.58 12.02 -0.96
CA TYR A 118 -5.23 10.73 -1.18
C TYR A 118 -4.29 9.53 -0.95
N TRP A 119 -3.00 9.72 -1.21
CA TRP A 119 -1.97 8.72 -0.96
C TRP A 119 -1.85 8.32 0.53
N LEU A 120 -2.20 9.22 1.48
CA LEU A 120 -2.20 8.89 2.91
C LEU A 120 -3.31 7.89 3.27
N TYR A 121 -4.48 8.01 2.66
CA TYR A 121 -5.56 7.04 2.86
C TYR A 121 -5.17 5.67 2.28
N LEU A 122 -4.48 5.67 1.14
CA LEU A 122 -3.95 4.43 0.56
C LEU A 122 -2.88 3.79 1.47
N LEU A 123 -2.01 4.60 2.09
CA LEU A 123 -1.02 4.12 3.05
C LEU A 123 -1.70 3.53 4.30
N ALA A 124 -2.68 4.22 4.86
CA ALA A 124 -3.44 3.75 6.01
C ALA A 124 -4.18 2.43 5.70
N TYR A 125 -4.78 2.32 4.51
CA TYR A 125 -5.39 1.09 4.03
C TYR A 125 -4.39 -0.07 4.01
N HIS A 126 -3.18 0.14 3.46
CA HIS A 126 -2.14 -0.89 3.45
C HIS A 126 -1.65 -1.26 4.84
N ALA A 127 -1.58 -0.31 5.78
CA ALA A 127 -1.21 -0.60 7.16
C ALA A 127 -2.25 -1.50 7.86
N VAL A 128 -3.54 -1.18 7.71
CA VAL A 128 -4.65 -2.01 8.24
C VAL A 128 -4.65 -3.38 7.58
N LEU A 129 -4.51 -3.44 6.25
CA LEU A 129 -4.43 -4.68 5.51
C LEU A 129 -3.22 -5.52 5.96
N GLY A 130 -2.08 -4.89 6.21
CA GLY A 130 -0.89 -5.53 6.78
C GLY A 130 -1.19 -6.29 8.06
N LEU A 131 -1.76 -5.60 9.05
CA LEU A 131 -2.14 -6.21 10.32
C LEU A 131 -3.16 -7.33 10.14
N GLY A 132 -4.17 -7.13 9.28
CA GLY A 132 -5.17 -8.15 8.95
C GLY A 132 -4.53 -9.40 8.33
N THR A 133 -3.60 -9.23 7.40
CA THR A 133 -2.91 -10.36 6.76
C THR A 133 -1.99 -11.11 7.72
N VAL A 134 -1.37 -10.43 8.70
CA VAL A 134 -0.63 -11.11 9.78
C VAL A 134 -1.58 -12.03 10.56
N ALA A 135 -2.76 -11.53 10.96
CA ALA A 135 -3.73 -12.35 11.69
C ALA A 135 -4.21 -13.56 10.86
N LEU A 136 -4.56 -13.36 9.58
CA LEU A 136 -4.99 -14.44 8.69
C LEU A 136 -3.88 -15.49 8.49
N PHE A 137 -2.64 -15.03 8.27
CA PHE A 137 -1.50 -15.91 8.05
C PHE A 137 -1.13 -16.70 9.31
N ALA A 138 -1.22 -16.07 10.49
CA ALA A 138 -1.07 -16.77 11.77
C ALA A 138 -2.14 -17.87 11.96
N LEU A 139 -3.40 -17.59 11.61
CA LEU A 139 -4.47 -18.60 11.63
C LEU A 139 -4.20 -19.75 10.65
N ALA A 140 -3.57 -19.46 9.50
CA ALA A 140 -3.23 -20.46 8.50
C ALA A 140 -2.15 -21.44 8.99
N ILE A 141 -1.10 -20.89 9.62
CA ILE A 141 -0.03 -21.68 10.24
C ILE A 141 -0.58 -22.53 11.39
N GLY A 142 -1.38 -21.93 12.28
CA GLY A 142 -1.79 -22.59 13.52
C GLY A 142 -2.95 -23.58 13.39
N TRP A 143 -3.96 -23.27 12.56
CA TRP A 143 -5.23 -23.99 12.63
C TRP A 143 -5.79 -24.48 11.29
N PHE A 144 -5.89 -23.61 10.26
CA PHE A 144 -6.62 -24.00 9.04
C PHE A 144 -5.86 -23.68 7.76
N ALA A 145 -5.60 -24.69 6.93
CA ALA A 145 -4.92 -24.54 5.65
C ALA A 145 -5.60 -23.52 4.72
N SER A 146 -6.94 -23.48 4.73
CA SER A 146 -7.74 -22.59 3.88
C SER A 146 -7.48 -21.10 4.12
N PHE A 147 -6.89 -20.71 5.26
CA PHE A 147 -6.51 -19.31 5.47
C PHE A 147 -5.29 -18.89 4.64
N PHE A 148 -4.49 -19.84 4.12
CA PHE A 148 -3.49 -19.50 3.09
C PHE A 148 -4.18 -19.04 1.80
N ASP A 149 -5.24 -19.74 1.37
CA ASP A 149 -6.03 -19.34 0.19
C ASP A 149 -6.71 -17.99 0.41
N VAL A 150 -7.27 -17.74 1.61
CA VAL A 150 -7.87 -16.45 1.96
C VAL A 150 -6.81 -15.34 1.98
N HIS A 151 -5.61 -15.62 2.47
CA HIS A 151 -4.50 -14.68 2.45
C HIS A 151 -4.07 -14.34 1.02
N GLU A 152 -3.92 -15.36 0.17
CA GLU A 152 -3.58 -15.19 -1.24
C GLU A 152 -4.67 -14.42 -1.97
N PHE A 153 -5.94 -14.74 -1.74
CA PHE A 153 -7.06 -13.99 -2.28
C PHE A 153 -7.04 -12.52 -1.85
N ALA A 154 -6.80 -12.24 -0.56
CA ALA A 154 -6.71 -10.88 -0.05
C ALA A 154 -5.52 -10.12 -0.67
N ARG A 155 -4.39 -10.79 -0.87
CA ARG A 155 -3.22 -10.21 -1.53
C ARG A 155 -3.53 -9.88 -2.99
N THR A 156 -4.03 -10.83 -3.76
CA THR A 156 -4.23 -10.70 -5.21
C THR A 156 -5.42 -9.80 -5.55
N TYR A 157 -6.58 -10.03 -4.95
CA TYR A 157 -7.80 -9.32 -5.36
C TYR A 157 -8.08 -8.07 -4.54
N VAL A 158 -7.80 -8.10 -3.23
CA VAL A 158 -8.13 -6.98 -2.34
C VAL A 158 -7.03 -5.92 -2.35
N SER A 159 -5.76 -6.30 -2.20
CA SER A 159 -4.65 -5.35 -2.22
C SER A 159 -4.45 -4.73 -3.61
N GLU A 160 -4.27 -5.55 -4.64
CA GLU A 160 -4.01 -5.04 -6.01
C GLU A 160 -5.25 -4.37 -6.59
N GLY A 161 -6.42 -5.00 -6.42
CA GLY A 161 -7.69 -4.48 -6.90
C GLY A 161 -7.99 -3.10 -6.32
N VAL A 162 -7.87 -2.90 -5.01
CA VAL A 162 -8.11 -1.58 -4.38
C VAL A 162 -7.03 -0.58 -4.79
N SER A 163 -5.76 -0.99 -4.83
CA SER A 163 -4.65 -0.10 -5.15
C SER A 163 -4.71 0.45 -6.57
N LEU A 164 -5.33 -0.28 -7.51
CA LEU A 164 -5.51 0.17 -8.90
C LEU A 164 -6.88 0.83 -9.12
N THR A 165 -7.94 0.19 -8.63
CA THR A 165 -9.32 0.61 -8.92
C THR A 165 -9.66 1.92 -8.23
N VAL A 166 -9.27 2.12 -6.97
CA VAL A 166 -9.64 3.35 -6.24
C VAL A 166 -9.00 4.58 -6.88
N PRO A 167 -7.70 4.63 -7.17
CA PRO A 167 -7.10 5.77 -7.85
C PRO A 167 -7.72 6.04 -9.23
N LEU A 168 -8.02 4.99 -9.99
CA LEU A 168 -8.67 5.12 -11.29
C LEU A 168 -10.08 5.71 -11.16
N LEU A 169 -10.91 5.20 -10.25
CA LEU A 169 -12.26 5.72 -10.02
C LEU A 169 -12.24 7.17 -9.55
N LEU A 170 -11.31 7.54 -8.66
CA LEU A 170 -11.13 8.93 -8.24
C LEU A 170 -10.76 9.83 -9.42
N PHE A 171 -9.86 9.37 -10.29
CA PHE A 171 -9.48 10.09 -11.51
C PHE A 171 -10.66 10.31 -12.45
N LEU A 172 -11.43 9.26 -12.75
CA LEU A 172 -12.61 9.34 -13.61
C LEU A 172 -13.70 10.24 -13.01
N ALA A 173 -13.95 10.14 -11.70
CA ALA A 173 -14.91 10.99 -11.01
C ALA A 173 -14.49 12.47 -11.05
N GLY A 174 -13.19 12.76 -10.86
CA GLY A 174 -12.65 14.12 -11.00
C GLY A 174 -12.87 14.67 -12.41
N LYS A 175 -12.57 13.87 -13.44
CA LYS A 175 -12.79 14.28 -14.84
C LYS A 175 -14.26 14.52 -15.20
N ALA A 176 -15.16 13.68 -14.70
CA ALA A 176 -16.59 13.86 -14.92
C ALA A 176 -17.12 15.16 -14.27
N GLN A 177 -16.56 15.59 -13.14
CA GLN A 177 -16.92 16.86 -12.49
C GLN A 177 -16.40 18.07 -13.27
N GLU A 178 -15.21 18.00 -13.85
CA GLU A 178 -14.65 19.06 -14.70
C GLU A 178 -15.55 19.32 -15.92
N ILE A 179 -15.92 18.27 -16.66
CA ILE A 179 -16.77 18.37 -17.86
C ILE A 179 -18.13 19.02 -17.53
N ARG A 180 -18.79 18.57 -16.45
CA ARG A 180 -20.08 19.14 -16.02
C ARG A 180 -19.99 20.61 -15.63
N ALA A 181 -18.85 21.05 -15.10
CA ALA A 181 -18.63 22.44 -14.72
C ALA A 181 -18.46 23.34 -15.96
N GLU A 182 -17.79 22.86 -17.00
CA GLU A 182 -17.63 23.55 -18.28
C GLU A 182 -18.98 23.73 -18.99
N ASP A 183 -19.80 22.67 -19.06
CA ASP A 183 -21.13 22.70 -19.65
C ASP A 183 -22.07 23.72 -18.95
N GLY A 184 -22.01 23.77 -17.60
CA GLY A 184 -22.83 24.70 -16.81
C GLY A 184 -22.45 26.18 -17.00
N GLN A 185 -21.18 26.48 -17.27
CA GLN A 185 -20.72 27.85 -17.54
C GLN A 185 -21.13 28.33 -18.93
N ALA A 186 -21.08 27.47 -19.94
CA ALA A 186 -21.47 27.80 -21.31
C ALA A 186 -22.95 28.20 -21.43
N VAL A 187 -23.83 27.59 -20.62
CA VAL A 187 -25.26 27.92 -20.58
C VAL A 187 -25.52 29.27 -19.88
N GLY A 188 -24.70 29.64 -18.88
CA GLY A 188 -24.87 30.88 -18.11
C GLY A 188 -24.35 32.15 -18.79
N SER A 189 -23.41 32.05 -19.73
CA SER A 189 -22.85 33.21 -20.45
C SER A 189 -23.64 33.63 -21.71
N GLY A 190 -24.71 32.91 -22.04
CA GLY A 190 -25.59 33.19 -23.19
C GLY A 190 -26.82 34.04 -22.88
N GLN A 191 -26.93 34.58 -21.67
CA GLN A 191 -27.99 35.52 -21.23
C GLN A 191 -27.39 36.89 -20.95
#